data_AF-A0A9X5HFN6-F1
#
_entry.id   AF-A0A9X5HFN6-F1
#
_cell.length_a   1.000
_cell.length_b   1.000
_cell.length_c   1.000
_cell.angle_alpha   90.00
_cell.angle_beta   90.00
_cell.angle_gamma   90.00
#
_symmetry.space_group_name_H-M   'P 1'
#
loop_
_entity.id
_entity.type
_entity.pdbx_description
1 polymer ?
#
loop_
_entity_poly.entity_id
_entity_poly.type
_entity_poly.pdbx_seq_one_letter_code
_entity_poly.pdbx_strand_id
1 'polypeptide(L)'
;DYEAAVEHAERLGARSHTAVLTARLGDALIEAGDTERGERLLREVIDSTRGRHVEALPAARLFLISWLCVSGRTAEAREQVRALREEFRLAHYVVFDSFILGAEAYIEVAEGHDERGLGIAREAMRQAEDPLVAAMAPHLCASYAVLAAAALAGLDGARHARDAARCLGAADSWLPEGHRANLLERAARARAEDRIRQALDETAFEAAYAEGDGLSPEEAVALLDPA
;
A
#
# COMPACT_ATOMS: atom_id res chain seq x y z
N ASP A 1 -11.66 3.13 -21.03
CA ASP A 1 -12.99 3.46 -20.50
C ASP A 1 -13.55 2.23 -19.82
N TYR A 2 -13.60 2.22 -18.49
CA TYR A 2 -14.10 1.10 -17.72
C TYR A 2 -15.63 1.02 -17.72
N GLU A 3 -16.33 2.16 -17.85
CA GLU A 3 -17.79 2.19 -17.87
C GLU A 3 -18.33 1.48 -19.11
N ALA A 4 -17.79 1.82 -20.28
CA ALA A 4 -18.11 1.14 -21.52
C ALA A 4 -17.79 -0.37 -21.44
N ALA A 5 -16.64 -0.74 -20.86
CA ALA A 5 -16.23 -2.14 -20.72
C ALA A 5 -17.18 -2.95 -19.81
N VAL A 6 -17.66 -2.35 -18.71
CA VAL A 6 -18.66 -2.97 -17.81
C VAL A 6 -19.98 -3.21 -18.56
N GLU A 7 -20.50 -2.20 -19.27
CA GLU A 7 -21.73 -2.31 -20.05
C GLU A 7 -21.63 -3.41 -21.14
N HIS A 8 -20.47 -3.52 -21.80
CA HIS A 8 -20.20 -4.60 -22.75
C HIS A 8 -20.17 -5.98 -22.09
N ALA A 9 -19.53 -6.13 -20.93
CA ALA A 9 -19.45 -7.41 -20.22
C ALA A 9 -20.82 -7.88 -19.67
N GLU A 10 -21.64 -6.94 -19.19
CA GLU A 10 -23.01 -7.20 -18.73
C GLU A 10 -23.89 -7.72 -19.85
N ARG A 11 -23.83 -7.09 -21.04
CA ARG A 11 -24.58 -7.55 -22.22
C ARG A 11 -24.20 -8.95 -22.68
N LEU A 12 -22.97 -9.38 -22.41
CA LEU A 12 -22.47 -10.72 -22.73
C LEU A 12 -22.74 -11.75 -21.63
N GLY A 13 -23.33 -11.35 -20.50
CA GLY A 13 -23.62 -12.24 -19.36
C GLY A 13 -22.36 -12.73 -18.63
N ALA A 14 -21.21 -12.09 -18.84
CA ALA A 14 -19.92 -12.50 -18.29
C ALA A 14 -19.72 -12.01 -16.84
N ARG A 15 -20.54 -12.54 -15.91
CA ARG A 15 -20.66 -12.05 -14.52
C ARG A 15 -19.33 -11.94 -13.76
N SER A 16 -18.39 -12.88 -13.95
CA SER A 16 -17.06 -12.82 -13.34
C SER A 16 -16.22 -11.67 -13.89
N HIS A 17 -16.27 -11.44 -15.20
CA HIS A 17 -15.57 -10.33 -15.85
C HIS A 17 -16.19 -8.99 -15.49
N THR A 18 -17.53 -8.92 -15.34
CA THR A 18 -18.21 -7.73 -14.81
C THR A 18 -17.70 -7.37 -13.43
N ALA A 19 -17.63 -8.32 -12.49
CA ALA A 19 -17.16 -8.04 -11.13
C ALA A 19 -15.70 -7.53 -11.09
N VAL A 20 -14.81 -8.10 -11.91
CA VAL A 20 -13.41 -7.64 -12.01
C VAL A 20 -13.35 -6.22 -12.58
N LEU A 21 -14.11 -5.93 -13.63
CA LEU A 21 -14.15 -4.60 -14.25
C LEU A 21 -14.77 -3.56 -13.30
N THR A 22 -15.81 -3.91 -12.56
CA THR A 22 -16.43 -3.04 -11.56
C THR A 22 -15.47 -2.72 -10.41
N ALA A 23 -14.70 -3.70 -9.94
CA ALA A 23 -13.67 -3.46 -8.92
C ALA A 23 -12.60 -2.46 -9.41
N ARG A 24 -12.12 -2.64 -10.65
CA ARG A 24 -11.16 -1.72 -11.28
C ARG A 24 -11.73 -0.32 -11.53
N LEU A 25 -13.01 -0.23 -11.92
CA LEU A 25 -13.70 1.05 -12.06
C LEU A 25 -13.80 1.76 -10.70
N GLY A 26 -14.13 1.02 -9.64
CA GLY A 26 -14.19 1.54 -8.28
C GLY A 26 -12.88 2.19 -7.84
N ASP A 27 -11.76 1.49 -8.04
CA ASP A 27 -10.42 1.98 -7.77
C ASP A 27 -10.07 3.23 -8.61
N ALA A 28 -10.32 3.18 -9.92
CA ALA A 28 -10.05 4.31 -10.82
C ALA A 28 -10.86 5.57 -10.46
N LEU A 29 -12.10 5.42 -9.99
CA LEU A 29 -12.93 6.54 -9.52
C LEU A 29 -12.37 7.15 -8.23
N ILE A 30 -11.89 6.32 -7.30
CA ILE A 30 -11.21 6.79 -6.08
C ILE A 30 -9.95 7.59 -6.45
N GLU A 31 -9.11 7.06 -7.35
CA GLU A 31 -7.91 7.76 -7.82
C GLU A 31 -8.24 9.09 -8.52
N ALA A 32 -9.39 9.17 -9.20
CA ALA A 32 -9.88 10.39 -9.86
C ALA A 32 -10.61 11.37 -8.92
N GLY A 33 -10.80 11.01 -7.64
CA GLY A 33 -11.47 11.84 -6.64
C GLY A 33 -12.98 11.65 -6.51
N ASP A 34 -13.62 10.80 -7.32
CA ASP A 34 -15.02 10.38 -7.16
C ASP A 34 -15.11 9.22 -6.14
N THR A 35 -14.67 9.52 -4.93
CA THR A 35 -14.38 8.52 -3.89
C THR A 35 -15.64 7.83 -3.37
N GLU A 36 -16.75 8.56 -3.22
CA GLU A 36 -18.01 7.98 -2.77
C GLU A 36 -18.55 6.95 -3.78
N ARG A 37 -18.50 7.27 -5.07
CA ARG A 37 -18.95 6.34 -6.11
C ARG A 37 -18.03 5.15 -6.20
N GLY A 38 -16.72 5.37 -6.19
CA GLY A 38 -15.75 4.29 -6.24
C GLY A 38 -15.90 3.32 -5.06
N GLU A 39 -16.03 3.85 -3.84
CA GLU A 39 -16.26 3.05 -2.64
C GLU A 39 -17.56 2.23 -2.72
N ARG A 40 -18.67 2.83 -3.18
CA ARG A 40 -19.94 2.11 -3.36
C ARG A 40 -19.79 0.92 -4.30
N LEU A 41 -19.10 1.08 -5.43
CA LEU A 41 -18.86 -0.01 -6.38
C LEU A 41 -18.01 -1.13 -5.78
N LEU A 42 -16.95 -0.79 -5.03
CA LEU A 42 -16.12 -1.80 -4.35
C LEU A 42 -16.93 -2.61 -3.34
N ARG A 43 -17.78 -1.94 -2.55
CA ARG A 43 -18.68 -2.61 -1.59
C ARG A 43 -19.70 -3.50 -2.29
N GLU A 44 -20.28 -3.04 -3.41
CA GLU A 44 -21.21 -3.85 -4.21
C GLU A 44 -20.55 -5.13 -4.74
N VAL A 45 -19.31 -5.04 -5.23
CA VAL A 45 -18.55 -6.24 -5.65
C VAL A 45 -18.34 -7.19 -4.46
N ILE A 46 -17.97 -6.67 -3.29
CA ILE A 46 -17.75 -7.50 -2.09
C ILE A 46 -19.04 -8.19 -1.64
N ASP A 47 -20.16 -7.46 -1.60
CA ASP A 47 -21.45 -7.99 -1.14
C ASP A 47 -22.04 -9.00 -2.14
N SER A 48 -21.92 -8.75 -3.45
CA SER A 48 -22.43 -9.62 -4.50
C SER A 48 -21.64 -10.93 -4.67
N THR A 49 -20.38 -10.95 -4.23
CA THR A 49 -19.49 -12.12 -4.33
C THR A 49 -19.42 -12.94 -3.04
N ARG A 50 -20.06 -12.50 -1.96
CA ARG A 50 -20.04 -13.16 -0.65
C ARG A 50 -20.45 -14.64 -0.75
N GLY A 51 -19.58 -15.53 -0.28
CA GLY A 51 -19.81 -16.99 -0.30
C GLY A 51 -19.59 -17.65 -1.66
N ARG A 52 -19.02 -16.94 -2.64
CA ARG A 52 -18.60 -17.47 -3.94
C ARG A 52 -17.11 -17.19 -4.13
N HIS A 53 -16.35 -18.17 -4.59
CA HIS A 53 -14.96 -17.94 -5.02
C HIS A 53 -14.97 -17.18 -6.36
N VAL A 54 -14.92 -15.85 -6.30
CA VAL A 54 -14.87 -14.97 -7.47
C VAL A 54 -13.54 -14.22 -7.45
N GLU A 55 -12.81 -14.26 -8.55
CA GLU A 55 -11.47 -13.65 -8.71
C GLU A 55 -11.45 -12.14 -8.41
N ALA A 56 -12.58 -11.46 -8.55
CA ALA A 56 -12.71 -10.02 -8.30
C ALA A 56 -12.64 -9.62 -6.82
N LEU A 57 -13.03 -10.52 -5.91
CA LEU A 57 -13.21 -10.20 -4.50
C LEU A 57 -11.92 -9.75 -3.78
N PRO A 58 -10.77 -10.44 -3.91
CA PRO A 58 -9.54 -9.99 -3.25
C PRO A 58 -9.10 -8.60 -3.74
N ALA A 59 -9.19 -8.33 -5.05
CA ALA A 59 -8.86 -7.02 -5.60
C ALA A 59 -9.79 -5.94 -5.04
N ALA A 60 -11.11 -6.16 -5.04
CA ALA A 60 -12.08 -5.21 -4.50
C ALA A 60 -11.83 -4.88 -3.02
N ARG A 61 -11.51 -5.90 -2.21
CA ARG A 61 -11.14 -5.70 -0.80
C ARG A 61 -9.84 -4.91 -0.64
N LEU A 62 -8.79 -5.22 -1.42
CA LEU A 62 -7.52 -4.49 -1.36
C LEU A 62 -7.66 -3.01 -1.73
N PHE A 63 -8.43 -2.69 -2.78
CA PHE A 63 -8.74 -1.31 -3.13
C PHE A 63 -9.54 -0.61 -2.03
N LEU A 64 -10.54 -1.29 -1.45
CA LEU A 64 -11.31 -0.74 -0.34
C LEU A 64 -10.45 -0.50 0.90
N ILE A 65 -9.58 -1.45 1.28
CA ILE A 65 -8.64 -1.31 2.40
C ILE A 65 -7.76 -0.08 2.17
N SER A 66 -7.18 0.07 0.98
CA SER A 66 -6.33 1.20 0.62
C SER A 66 -7.06 2.54 0.81
N TRP A 67 -8.29 2.63 0.33
CA TRP A 67 -9.13 3.81 0.50
C TRP A 67 -9.51 4.08 1.97
N LEU A 68 -9.87 3.04 2.73
CA LEU A 68 -10.20 3.16 4.16
C LEU A 68 -8.99 3.65 4.96
N CYS A 69 -7.80 3.17 4.64
CA CYS A 69 -6.52 3.63 5.21
C CYS A 69 -6.31 5.13 4.94
N VAL A 70 -6.38 5.56 3.68
CA VAL A 70 -6.15 6.97 3.31
C VAL A 70 -7.21 7.90 3.91
N SER A 71 -8.46 7.45 3.98
CA SER A 71 -9.57 8.22 4.57
C SER A 71 -9.62 8.20 6.10
N GLY A 72 -8.63 7.57 6.76
CA GLY A 72 -8.52 7.53 8.23
C GLY A 72 -9.53 6.60 8.92
N ARG A 73 -10.25 5.76 8.17
CA ARG A 73 -11.22 4.77 8.68
C ARG A 73 -10.52 3.46 9.04
N THR A 74 -9.48 3.55 9.89
CA THR A 74 -8.56 2.44 10.20
C THR A 74 -9.25 1.26 10.89
N ALA A 75 -10.26 1.52 11.72
CA ALA A 75 -11.05 0.46 12.37
C ALA A 75 -11.75 -0.42 11.33
N GLU A 76 -12.36 0.18 10.32
CA GLU A 76 -13.02 -0.54 9.24
C GLU A 76 -12.00 -1.22 8.31
N ALA A 77 -10.87 -0.56 8.01
CA ALA A 77 -9.78 -1.17 7.26
C ALA A 77 -9.30 -2.47 7.92
N ARG A 78 -9.18 -2.48 9.25
CA ARG A 78 -8.78 -3.65 10.05
C ARG A 78 -9.81 -4.78 9.94
N GLU A 79 -11.10 -4.48 9.87
CA GLU A 79 -12.14 -5.48 9.63
C GLU A 79 -12.02 -6.10 8.23
N GLN A 80 -11.77 -5.28 7.21
CA GLN A 80 -11.55 -5.78 5.84
C GLN A 80 -10.29 -6.64 5.73
N VAL A 81 -9.20 -6.25 6.40
CA VAL A 81 -7.96 -7.06 6.48
C VAL A 81 -8.23 -8.42 7.14
N ARG A 82 -8.97 -8.44 8.25
CA ARG A 82 -9.35 -9.71 8.92
C ARG A 82 -10.18 -10.60 8.01
N ALA A 83 -11.18 -10.03 7.34
CA ALA A 83 -12.02 -10.75 6.39
C ALA A 83 -11.19 -11.32 5.22
N LEU A 84 -10.24 -10.53 4.69
CA LEU A 84 -9.32 -11.00 3.64
C LEU A 84 -8.47 -12.18 4.16
N ARG A 85 -7.91 -12.09 5.36
CA ARG A 85 -7.12 -13.18 5.95
C ARG A 85 -7.94 -14.47 6.15
N GLU A 86 -9.18 -14.36 6.62
CA GLU A 86 -10.06 -15.53 6.81
C GLU A 86 -10.44 -16.20 5.49
N GLU A 87 -10.73 -15.40 4.47
CA GLU A 87 -11.18 -15.86 3.16
C GLU A 87 -10.07 -16.53 2.34
N PHE A 88 -8.81 -16.12 2.53
CA PHE A 88 -7.65 -16.62 1.79
C PHE A 88 -6.78 -17.63 2.55
N ARG A 89 -7.16 -18.02 3.78
CA ARG A 89 -6.47 -19.07 4.58
C ARG A 89 -6.27 -20.40 3.83
N LEU A 90 -7.09 -20.69 2.81
CA LEU A 90 -7.04 -21.93 2.04
C LEU A 90 -6.13 -21.87 0.81
N ALA A 91 -5.66 -20.68 0.40
CA ALA A 91 -5.01 -20.49 -0.89
C ALA A 91 -3.50 -20.22 -0.84
N HIS A 92 -2.88 -20.06 0.34
CA HIS A 92 -1.43 -19.87 0.52
C HIS A 92 -0.77 -18.90 -0.49
N TYR A 93 -1.45 -17.80 -0.80
CA TYR A 93 -0.92 -16.81 -1.74
C TYR A 93 -0.04 -15.81 -0.99
N VAL A 94 1.27 -16.07 -0.98
CA VAL A 94 2.32 -15.21 -0.42
C VAL A 94 2.19 -13.74 -0.88
N VAL A 95 1.64 -13.51 -2.07
CA VAL A 95 1.34 -12.18 -2.62
C VAL A 95 0.29 -11.45 -1.79
N PHE A 96 -0.82 -12.10 -1.42
CA PHE A 96 -1.86 -11.46 -0.60
C PHE A 96 -1.39 -11.24 0.83
N ASP A 97 -0.61 -12.16 1.39
CA ASP A 97 -0.01 -11.98 2.71
C ASP A 97 0.89 -10.73 2.74
N SER A 98 1.65 -10.47 1.67
CA SER A 98 2.45 -9.24 1.55
C SER A 98 1.57 -7.97 1.56
N PHE A 99 0.50 -7.93 0.75
CA PHE A 99 -0.43 -6.80 0.76
C PHE A 99 -1.12 -6.61 2.11
N ILE A 100 -1.46 -7.70 2.80
CA ILE A 100 -2.04 -7.67 4.14
C ILE A 100 -1.06 -7.04 5.12
N LEU A 101 0.22 -7.44 5.12
CA LEU A 101 1.24 -6.82 5.98
C LEU A 101 1.40 -5.32 5.69
N GLY A 102 1.43 -4.93 4.41
CA GLY A 102 1.49 -3.52 4.02
C GLY A 102 0.31 -2.70 4.57
N ALA A 103 -0.90 -3.24 4.48
CA ALA A 103 -2.10 -2.61 5.04
C ALA A 103 -2.08 -2.55 6.57
N GLU A 104 -1.65 -3.62 7.25
CA GLU A 104 -1.49 -3.65 8.71
C GLU A 104 -0.46 -2.60 9.17
N ALA A 105 0.69 -2.50 8.50
CA ALA A 105 1.69 -1.49 8.78
C ALA A 105 1.12 -0.07 8.62
N TYR A 106 0.37 0.18 7.53
CA TYR A 106 -0.21 1.50 7.29
C TYR A 106 -1.22 1.87 8.39
N ILE A 107 -2.06 0.92 8.81
CA ILE A 107 -3.03 1.13 9.89
C ILE A 107 -2.32 1.54 11.18
N GLU A 108 -1.25 0.84 11.57
CA GLU A 108 -0.48 1.18 12.79
C GLU A 108 0.15 2.57 12.69
N VAL A 109 0.77 2.89 11.55
CA VAL A 109 1.37 4.22 11.30
C VAL A 109 0.31 5.33 11.30
N ALA A 110 -0.86 5.08 10.73
CA ALA A 110 -1.97 6.03 10.70
C ALA A 110 -2.57 6.28 12.10
N GLU A 111 -2.53 5.27 12.99
CA GLU A 111 -2.97 5.38 14.39
C GLU A 111 -1.88 5.94 15.32
N GLY A 112 -0.66 6.22 14.80
CA GLY A 112 0.46 6.74 15.57
C GLY A 112 1.24 5.67 16.35
N HIS A 113 1.02 4.38 16.07
CA HIS A 113 1.80 3.28 16.62
C HIS A 113 3.05 3.03 15.77
N ASP A 114 3.89 4.05 15.63
CA ASP A 114 4.98 4.08 14.65
C ASP A 114 6.02 2.95 14.84
N GLU A 115 6.39 2.61 16.08
CA GLU A 115 7.32 1.49 16.37
C GLU A 115 6.76 0.14 15.89
N ARG A 116 5.47 -0.10 16.15
CA ARG A 116 4.77 -1.32 15.71
C ARG A 116 4.62 -1.34 14.19
N GLY A 117 4.24 -0.20 13.60
CA GLY A 117 4.13 -0.03 12.16
C GLY A 117 5.46 -0.27 11.43
N LEU A 118 6.57 0.23 11.99
CA LEU A 118 7.92 0.02 11.48
C LEU A 118 8.28 -1.47 11.47
N GLY A 119 8.01 -2.18 12.57
CA GLY A 119 8.24 -3.63 12.65
C GLY A 119 7.49 -4.41 11.58
N ILE A 120 6.21 -4.08 11.33
CA ILE A 120 5.40 -4.73 10.30
C ILE A 120 5.87 -4.34 8.89
N ALA A 121 6.21 -3.08 8.65
CA ALA A 121 6.70 -2.60 7.36
C ALA A 121 8.01 -3.28 6.96
N ARG A 122 8.94 -3.49 7.91
CA ARG A 122 10.18 -4.25 7.68
C ARG A 122 9.90 -5.70 7.28
N GLU A 123 8.89 -6.32 7.88
CA GLU A 123 8.49 -7.67 7.48
C GLU A 123 7.84 -7.69 6.10
N ALA A 124 7.00 -6.70 5.80
CA ALA A 124 6.41 -6.54 4.47
C ALA A 124 7.47 -6.37 3.38
N MET A 125 8.55 -5.60 3.65
CA MET A 125 9.70 -5.47 2.74
C MET A 125 10.38 -6.81 2.48
N ARG A 126 10.71 -7.58 3.52
CA ARG A 126 11.30 -8.92 3.37
C ARG A 126 10.41 -9.85 2.55
N GLN A 127 9.10 -9.79 2.76
CA GLN A 127 8.16 -10.61 2.01
C GLN A 127 8.00 -10.15 0.54
N ALA A 128 8.21 -8.86 0.26
CA ALA A 128 8.19 -8.33 -1.10
C ALA A 128 9.35 -8.84 -1.97
N GLU A 129 10.43 -9.34 -1.36
CA GLU A 129 11.57 -9.97 -2.05
C GLU A 129 11.28 -11.42 -2.50
N ASP A 130 10.17 -12.03 -2.05
CA ASP A 130 9.77 -13.34 -2.55
C ASP A 130 9.64 -13.29 -4.09
N PRO A 131 10.22 -14.24 -4.84
CA PRO A 131 10.28 -14.17 -6.30
C PRO A 131 8.91 -14.04 -6.98
N LEU A 132 7.86 -14.64 -6.41
CA LEU A 132 6.51 -14.53 -6.95
C LEU A 132 5.92 -13.14 -6.68
N VAL A 133 6.16 -12.58 -5.49
CA VAL A 133 5.72 -11.23 -5.14
C VAL A 133 6.43 -10.20 -6.01
N ALA A 134 7.75 -10.28 -6.12
CA ALA A 134 8.56 -9.39 -6.96
C ALA A 134 8.15 -9.45 -8.45
N ALA A 135 7.79 -10.64 -8.96
CA ALA A 135 7.32 -10.79 -10.33
C ALA A 135 5.92 -10.19 -10.57
N MET A 136 5.02 -10.30 -9.59
CA MET A 136 3.62 -9.85 -9.73
C MET A 136 3.42 -8.37 -9.37
N ALA A 137 4.16 -7.88 -8.38
CA ALA A 137 4.01 -6.54 -7.83
C ALA A 137 5.39 -5.92 -7.52
N PRO A 138 6.21 -5.64 -8.56
CA PRO A 138 7.61 -5.23 -8.40
C PRO A 138 7.82 -3.91 -7.66
N HIS A 139 6.78 -3.09 -7.51
CA HIS A 139 6.83 -1.82 -6.78
C HIS A 139 6.75 -1.99 -5.25
N LEU A 140 6.29 -3.14 -4.74
CA LEU A 140 5.92 -3.26 -3.32
C LEU A 140 7.07 -3.03 -2.35
N CYS A 141 8.29 -3.48 -2.67
CA CYS A 141 9.44 -3.25 -1.79
C CYS A 141 9.70 -1.75 -1.60
N ALA A 142 9.63 -0.97 -2.68
CA ALA A 142 9.74 0.49 -2.61
C ALA A 142 8.57 1.11 -1.83
N SER A 143 7.32 0.70 -2.10
CA SER A 143 6.14 1.23 -1.40
C SER A 143 6.22 0.96 0.12
N TYR A 144 6.71 -0.21 0.54
CA TYR A 144 6.89 -0.54 1.94
C TYR A 144 8.08 0.17 2.58
N ALA A 145 9.16 0.45 1.83
CA ALA A 145 10.25 1.30 2.31
C ALA A 145 9.79 2.73 2.58
N VAL A 146 8.93 3.30 1.72
CA VAL A 146 8.31 4.62 1.95
C VAL A 146 7.43 4.60 3.21
N LEU A 147 6.64 3.55 3.39
CA LEU A 147 5.82 3.39 4.60
C LEU A 147 6.68 3.21 5.87
N ALA A 148 7.77 2.44 5.78
CA ALA A 148 8.72 2.27 6.87
C ALA A 148 9.46 3.58 7.19
N ALA A 149 9.80 4.39 6.18
CA ALA A 149 10.36 5.72 6.36
C ALA A 149 9.37 6.64 7.09
N ALA A 150 8.07 6.57 6.74
CA ALA A 150 7.03 7.30 7.47
C ALA A 150 6.99 6.89 8.95
N ALA A 151 7.02 5.58 9.23
CA ALA A 151 7.04 5.05 10.59
C ALA A 151 8.31 5.48 11.35
N LEU A 152 9.49 5.31 10.75
CA LEU A 152 10.78 5.68 11.35
C LEU A 152 10.83 7.19 11.66
N ALA A 153 10.41 8.06 10.74
CA ALA A 153 10.36 9.50 10.98
C ALA A 153 9.32 9.91 12.03
N GLY A 154 8.37 9.03 12.36
CA GLY A 154 7.46 9.21 13.50
C GLY A 154 8.12 8.88 14.85
N LEU A 155 9.26 8.18 14.84
CA LEU A 155 10.09 8.01 16.02
C LEU A 155 10.94 9.26 16.25
N ASP A 156 10.98 9.75 17.48
CA ASP A 156 11.63 11.01 17.83
C ASP A 156 13.12 11.04 17.43
N GLY A 157 13.57 12.17 16.87
CA GLY A 157 14.99 12.51 16.72
C GLY A 157 15.47 12.71 15.28
N ALA A 158 16.40 13.66 15.12
CA ALA A 158 16.98 14.02 13.81
C ALA A 158 17.69 12.84 13.12
N ARG A 159 18.19 11.85 13.88
CA ARG A 159 18.76 10.62 13.31
C ARG A 159 17.69 9.84 12.54
N HIS A 160 16.56 9.54 13.16
CA HIS A 160 15.49 8.77 12.52
C HIS A 160 14.94 9.48 11.28
N ALA A 161 14.79 10.81 11.34
CA ALA A 161 14.40 11.61 10.18
C ALA A 161 15.43 11.55 9.04
N ARG A 162 16.74 11.55 9.36
CA ARG A 162 17.81 11.41 8.36
C ARG A 162 17.79 10.03 7.70
N ASP A 163 17.69 8.97 8.50
CA ASP A 163 17.64 7.61 7.97
C ASP A 163 16.35 7.34 7.19
N ALA A 164 15.22 7.93 7.60
CA ALA A 164 13.98 7.90 6.82
C ALA A 164 14.12 8.62 5.47
N ALA A 165 14.80 9.77 5.40
CA ALA A 165 15.08 10.46 4.14
C ALA A 165 15.94 9.59 3.19
N ARG A 166 16.95 8.89 3.73
CA ARG A 166 17.76 7.92 2.97
C ARG A 166 16.90 6.76 2.46
N CYS A 167 15.99 6.24 3.26
CA CYS A 167 15.04 5.22 2.81
C CYS A 167 14.12 5.70 1.67
N LEU A 168 13.71 6.98 1.68
CA LEU A 168 12.94 7.56 0.56
C LEU A 168 13.75 7.59 -0.74
N GLY A 169 15.02 8.04 -0.68
CA GLY A 169 15.91 8.04 -1.84
C GLY A 169 16.17 6.63 -2.39
N ALA A 170 16.37 5.67 -1.49
CA ALA A 170 16.54 4.27 -1.86
C ALA A 170 15.29 3.72 -2.56
N ALA A 171 14.10 3.95 -1.99
CA ALA A 171 12.84 3.46 -2.53
C ALA A 171 12.59 3.95 -3.96
N ASP A 172 12.89 5.22 -4.23
CA ASP A 172 12.68 5.81 -5.57
C ASP A 172 13.60 5.19 -6.63
N SER A 173 14.81 4.73 -6.23
CA SER A 173 15.73 4.03 -7.13
C SER A 173 15.28 2.61 -7.52
N TRP A 174 14.37 2.00 -6.75
CA TRP A 174 13.86 0.64 -6.98
C TRP A 174 12.56 0.61 -7.80
N LEU A 175 11.92 1.76 -8.02
CA LEU A 175 10.64 1.82 -8.71
C LEU A 175 10.79 1.35 -10.17
N PRO A 176 9.88 0.48 -10.65
CA PRO A 176 9.85 0.10 -12.06
C PRO A 176 9.69 1.31 -12.98
N GLU A 177 10.31 1.27 -14.16
CA GLU A 177 10.13 2.31 -15.16
C GLU A 177 8.65 2.51 -15.50
N GLY A 178 8.18 3.76 -15.44
CA GLY A 178 6.79 4.11 -15.70
C GLY A 178 5.83 3.82 -14.55
N HIS A 179 6.32 3.42 -13.36
CA HIS A 179 5.48 3.31 -12.15
C HIS A 179 4.76 4.63 -11.88
N ARG A 180 3.48 4.51 -11.50
CA ARG A 180 2.66 5.64 -11.09
C ARG A 180 2.11 5.36 -9.71
N ALA A 181 2.54 6.16 -8.73
CA ALA A 181 2.11 6.01 -7.35
C ALA A 181 0.59 6.15 -7.24
N ASN A 182 -0.06 5.15 -6.65
CA ASN A 182 -1.48 5.19 -6.29
C ASN A 182 -1.72 6.09 -5.07
N LEU A 183 -2.98 6.28 -4.70
CA LEU A 183 -3.39 7.18 -3.62
C LEU A 183 -2.75 6.80 -2.28
N LEU A 184 -2.66 5.50 -1.96
CA LEU A 184 -2.06 5.02 -0.72
C LEU A 184 -0.55 5.31 -0.68
N GLU A 185 0.16 5.06 -1.79
CA GLU A 185 1.59 5.35 -1.93
C GLU A 185 1.86 6.86 -1.79
N ARG A 186 1.07 7.70 -2.47
CA ARG A 186 1.17 9.17 -2.35
C ARG A 186 0.91 9.63 -0.92
N ALA A 187 -0.08 9.05 -0.24
CA ALA A 187 -0.38 9.39 1.15
C ALA A 187 0.71 8.94 2.13
N ALA A 188 1.30 7.76 1.91
CA ALA A 188 2.45 7.28 2.70
C ALA A 188 3.66 8.20 2.51
N ARG A 189 3.95 8.59 1.25
CA ARG A 189 5.06 9.50 0.96
C ARG A 189 4.88 10.88 1.56
N ALA A 190 3.70 11.48 1.41
CA ALA A 190 3.38 12.77 2.03
C ALA A 190 3.57 12.71 3.56
N ARG A 191 3.09 11.65 4.21
CA ARG A 191 3.30 11.46 5.66
C ARG A 191 4.78 11.34 6.03
N ALA A 192 5.58 10.59 5.27
CA ALA A 192 7.02 10.48 5.52
C ALA A 192 7.71 11.83 5.42
N GLU A 193 7.47 12.53 4.31
CA GLU A 193 8.01 13.85 4.04
C GLU A 193 7.64 14.88 5.11
N ASP A 194 6.36 14.95 5.49
CA ASP A 194 5.89 15.88 6.53
C ASP A 194 6.58 15.62 7.88
N ARG A 195 6.77 14.35 8.25
CA ARG A 195 7.44 13.96 9.50
C ARG A 195 8.94 14.27 9.45
N ILE A 196 9.61 13.97 8.34
CA ILE A 196 11.04 14.25 8.18
C ILE A 196 11.31 15.76 8.26
N ARG A 197 10.49 16.59 7.59
CA ARG A 197 10.64 18.05 7.59
C ARG A 197 10.29 18.71 8.93
N GLN A 198 9.69 17.99 9.89
CA GLN A 198 9.55 18.49 11.26
C GLN A 198 10.89 18.46 12.02
N ALA A 199 11.82 17.59 11.62
CA ALA A 199 13.10 17.38 12.31
C ALA A 199 14.32 17.85 11.50
N LEU A 200 14.23 17.92 10.17
CA LEU A 200 15.30 18.35 9.28
C LEU A 200 14.93 19.63 8.52
N ASP A 201 15.94 20.46 8.28
CA ASP A 201 15.84 21.52 7.27
C ASP A 201 15.96 20.94 5.85
N GLU A 202 15.64 21.77 4.85
CA GLU A 202 15.66 21.36 3.44
C GLU A 202 17.02 20.86 2.97
N THR A 203 18.12 21.49 3.44
CA THR A 203 19.47 21.08 3.03
C THR A 203 19.82 19.70 3.57
N ALA A 204 19.48 19.44 4.84
CA ALA A 204 19.70 18.16 5.48
C ALA A 204 18.80 17.06 4.90
N PHE A 205 17.56 17.40 4.55
CA PHE A 205 16.65 16.50 3.83
C PHE A 205 17.21 16.08 2.48
N GLU A 206 17.55 17.04 1.62
CA GLU A 206 18.07 16.76 0.26
C GLU A 206 19.38 15.97 0.29
N ALA A 207 20.29 16.30 1.20
CA ALA A 207 21.54 15.56 1.36
C ALA A 207 21.30 14.10 1.79
N ALA A 208 20.43 13.88 2.78
CA ALA A 208 20.11 12.54 3.26
C ALA A 208 19.33 11.73 2.20
N TYR A 209 18.40 12.36 1.50
CA TYR A 209 17.70 11.75 0.38
C TYR A 209 18.68 11.29 -0.72
N ALA A 210 19.63 12.14 -1.11
CA ALA A 210 20.65 11.78 -2.09
C ALA A 210 21.60 10.67 -1.60
N GLU A 211 21.94 10.63 -0.31
CA GLU A 211 22.70 9.52 0.30
C GLU A 211 21.96 8.17 0.28
N GLY A 212 20.64 8.20 0.08
CA GLY A 212 19.80 7.02 -0.09
C GLY A 212 19.87 6.41 -1.48
N ASP A 213 20.24 7.19 -2.49
CA ASP A 213 20.30 6.73 -3.88
C ASP A 213 21.32 5.60 -4.03
N GLY A 214 20.89 4.50 -4.66
CA GLY A 214 21.71 3.31 -4.90
C GLY A 214 21.86 2.36 -3.70
N LEU A 215 21.23 2.62 -2.56
CA LEU A 215 21.16 1.63 -1.47
C LEU A 215 20.37 0.40 -1.88
N SER A 216 20.81 -0.78 -1.45
CA SER A 216 20.05 -2.02 -1.62
C SER A 216 18.87 -2.11 -0.63
N PRO A 217 17.87 -2.97 -0.89
CA PRO A 217 16.81 -3.25 0.09
C PRO A 217 17.35 -3.65 1.47
N GLU A 218 18.40 -4.48 1.52
CA GLU A 218 19.02 -4.92 2.78
C GLU A 218 19.69 -3.77 3.53
N GLU A 219 20.39 -2.88 2.81
CA GLU A 219 21.00 -1.67 3.39
C GLU A 219 19.94 -0.72 3.94
N ALA A 220 18.84 -0.52 3.20
CA ALA A 220 17.71 0.27 3.68
C ALA A 220 17.04 -0.36 4.91
N VAL A 221 16.86 -1.68 4.95
CA VAL A 221 16.32 -2.39 6.13
C VAL A 221 17.22 -2.24 7.36
N ALA A 222 18.53 -2.07 7.17
CA ALA A 222 19.46 -1.78 8.26
C ALA A 222 19.29 -0.35 8.82
N LEU A 223 18.93 0.63 7.98
CA LEU A 223 18.60 1.99 8.41
C LEU A 223 17.31 2.06 9.23
N LEU A 224 16.40 1.10 9.02
CA LEU A 224 15.12 0.98 9.72
C LEU A 224 15.25 0.34 11.12
N ASP A 225 16.45 0.24 11.67
CA ASP A 225 16.67 -0.21 13.04
C ASP A 225 16.47 0.95 14.03
N PRO A 226 15.49 0.86 14.97
CA PRO A 226 15.26 1.91 15.95
C PRO A 226 16.36 2.01 17.02
N ALA A 227 17.34 1.09 17.05
CA ALA A 227 18.45 1.07 18.01
C ALA A 227 19.47 2.20 17.82
#